data_AF-A0A9X0F9M2-F1
#
_entry.id   AF-A0A9X0F9M2-F1
#
_cell.length_a   1.000
_cell.length_b   1.000
_cell.length_c   1.000
_cell.angle_alpha   90.00
_cell.angle_beta   90.00
_cell.angle_gamma   90.00
#
_symmetry.space_group_name_H-M   'P 1'
#
loop_
_entity.id
_entity.type
_entity.pdbx_description
1 polymer ?
#
loop_
_entity_poly.entity_id
_entity_poly.type
_entity_poly.pdbx_seq_one_letter_code
_entity_poly.pdbx_strand_id
1 'polypeptide(L)' 'MIHQYELNFSVMYSGKVTDSQSTIIPASSLEEANKKLQSEVNRRLGKCSIKVNTASLCVPEDSRYILEQK' A
#
# COMPACT_ATOMS: atom_id res chain seq x y z
N MET A 1 -10.02 -6.03 13.74
CA MET A 1 -9.43 -4.69 13.97
C MET A 1 -8.91 -4.20 12.62
N ILE A 2 -9.12 -2.93 12.27
CA ILE A 2 -8.57 -2.36 11.02
C ILE A 2 -7.23 -1.71 11.36
N HIS A 3 -6.21 -2.08 10.61
CA HIS A 3 -4.87 -1.49 10.71
C HIS A 3 -4.51 -0.82 9.39
N GLN A 4 -3.49 0.03 9.43
CA GLN A 4 -2.89 0.62 8.24
C GLN A 4 -1.64 -0.18 7.86
N TYR A 5 -1.57 -0.61 6.60
CA TYR A 5 -0.42 -1.33 6.05
C TYR A 5 0.26 -0.46 5.01
N GLU A 6 1.55 -0.17 5.19
CA GLU A 6 2.37 0.43 4.14
C GLU A 6 2.94 -0.68 3.26
N LEU A 7 2.65 -0.62 1.96
CA LEU A 7 3.13 -1.57 0.96
C LEU A 7 4.04 -0.84 -0.02
N ASN A 8 5.31 -1.27 -0.08
CA ASN A 8 6.22 -0.87 -1.14
C ASN A 8 6.13 -1.90 -2.27
N PHE A 9 5.84 -1.45 -3.49
CA PHE A 9 5.64 -2.32 -4.63
C PHE A 9 6.13 -1.70 -5.93
N SER A 10 6.41 -2.55 -6.89
CA SER A 10 6.62 -2.19 -8.29
C SER A 10 5.58 -2.88 -9.16
N VAL A 11 5.16 -2.21 -10.22
CA VAL A 11 4.28 -2.79 -11.24
C VAL A 11 5.11 -3.21 -12.45
N MET A 12 4.82 -4.38 -13.00
CA MET A 12 5.38 -4.86 -14.25
C MET A 12 4.31 -4.86 -15.33
N TYR A 13 4.55 -4.12 -16.41
CA TYR A 13 3.72 -4.14 -17.61
C TYR A 13 4.60 -4.15 -18.86
N SER A 14 4.19 -4.90 -19.88
CA SER A 14 4.94 -5.04 -21.15
C SER A 14 6.44 -5.38 -20.98
N GLY A 15 6.76 -6.23 -19.99
CA GLY A 15 8.13 -6.66 -19.69
C GLY A 15 9.02 -5.61 -19.03
N LYS A 16 8.50 -4.42 -18.70
CA LYS A 16 9.22 -3.37 -17.98
C LYS A 16 8.75 -3.32 -16.53
N VAL A 17 9.70 -3.20 -15.61
CA VAL A 17 9.43 -3.00 -14.18
C VAL A 17 9.51 -1.51 -13.90
N THR A 18 8.48 -0.99 -13.24
CA THR A 18 8.44 0.40 -12.78
C THR A 18 9.24 0.58 -11.50
N ASP A 19 9.65 1.82 -11.23
CA ASP A 19 10.26 2.19 -9.97
C ASP A 19 9.35 1.82 -8.78
N SER A 20 9.96 1.63 -7.62
CA SER A 20 9.23 1.29 -6.40
C SER A 20 8.35 2.45 -5.95
N GLN A 21 7.12 2.13 -5.56
CA GLN A 21 6.14 3.07 -5.02
C GLN A 21 5.66 2.55 -3.68
N SER A 22 5.26 3.46 -2.79
CA SER A 22 4.65 3.11 -1.50
C SER A 22 3.20 3.57 -1.44
N THR A 23 2.36 2.80 -0.77
CA THR A 23 0.97 3.19 -0.47
C THR A 23 0.53 2.65 0.88
N ILE A 24 -0.34 3.38 1.56
CA ILE A 24 -0.94 2.96 2.83
C ILE A 24 -2.35 2.45 2.55
N ILE A 25 -2.62 1.19 2.91
CA ILE A 25 -3.91 0.55 2.72
C ILE A 25 -4.49 0.14 4.09
N PRO A 26 -5.70 0.64 4.44
CA PRO A 26 -6.41 0.16 5.61
C PRO A 26 -7.00 -1.24 5.35
N ALA A 27 -6.68 -2.20 6.22
CA ALA A 27 -7.14 -3.58 6.10
C ALA A 27 -7.16 -4.29 7.46
N SER A 28 -7.93 -5.36 7.56
CA SER A 28 -7.93 -6.23 8.73
C SER A 28 -6.73 -7.19 8.76
N SER A 29 -6.13 -7.46 7.61
CA SER A 29 -4.95 -8.32 7.46
C SER A 29 -4.06 -7.88 6.30
N LEU A 30 -2.80 -8.33 6.30
CA LEU A 30 -1.88 -8.12 5.19
C LEU A 30 -2.40 -8.75 3.88
N GLU A 31 -3.08 -9.88 3.97
CA GLU A 31 -3.68 -10.54 2.80
C GLU A 31 -4.78 -9.66 2.17
N GLU A 32 -5.66 -9.07 3.00
CA GLU A 32 -6.68 -8.15 2.53
C GLU A 32 -6.04 -6.89 1.93
N ALA A 33 -4.99 -6.34 2.56
CA ALA A 33 -4.25 -5.20 2.01
C ALA A 33 -3.68 -5.50 0.62
N ASN A 34 -3.07 -6.68 0.43
CA ASN A 34 -2.54 -7.12 -0.86
C ASN A 34 -3.64 -7.29 -1.92
N LYS A 35 -4.81 -7.84 -1.55
CA LYS A 35 -5.96 -7.95 -2.47
C LYS A 35 -6.48 -6.57 -2.90
N LYS A 36 -6.56 -5.62 -1.97
CA LYS A 36 -6.93 -4.23 -2.26
C LYS A 36 -5.91 -3.56 -3.18
N LEU A 37 -4.61 -3.74 -2.93
CA LEU A 37 -3.54 -3.25 -3.81
C LEU A 37 -3.70 -3.80 -5.23
N GLN A 38 -3.89 -5.11 -5.36
CA GLN A 38 -4.09 -5.75 -6.67
C GLN A 38 -5.32 -5.23 -7.40
N SER A 39 -6.44 -5.07 -6.69
CA SER A 39 -7.66 -4.51 -7.28
C SER A 39 -7.46 -3.09 -7.78
N GLU A 40 -6.82 -2.23 -6.99
CA GLU A 40 -6.62 -0.82 -7.35
C GLU A 40 -5.62 -0.65 -8.51
N VAL A 41 -4.53 -1.40 -8.50
CA VAL A 41 -3.55 -1.38 -9.60
C VAL A 41 -4.18 -1.89 -10.89
N ASN A 42 -4.94 -3.00 -10.84
CA ASN A 42 -5.65 -3.51 -12.01
C ASN A 42 -6.73 -2.54 -12.50
N ARG A 43 -7.41 -1.83 -11.60
CA ARG A 43 -8.41 -0.80 -11.95
C ARG A 43 -7.78 0.37 -12.71
N ARG A 44 -6.54 0.76 -12.36
CA ARG A 44 -5.84 1.90 -12.98
C ARG A 44 -5.08 1.53 -14.24
N LEU A 45 -4.40 0.39 -14.25
CA LEU A 45 -3.42 0.02 -15.27
C LEU A 45 -3.87 -1.18 -16.13
N GLY A 46 -5.02 -1.77 -15.82
CA GLY A 46 -5.44 -3.04 -16.42
C GLY A 46 -4.64 -4.23 -15.91
N LYS A 47 -4.74 -5.36 -16.62
CA LYS A 47 -4.11 -6.63 -16.22
C LYS A 47 -2.58 -6.50 -16.23
N CYS A 48 -1.98 -6.41 -15.05
CA CYS A 48 -0.54 -6.33 -14.86
C CYS A 48 -0.08 -7.16 -13.65
N SER A 49 1.23 -7.35 -13.52
CA SER A 49 1.81 -8.06 -12.38
C SER A 49 2.35 -7.08 -11.36
N ILE A 50 2.15 -7.39 -10.09
CA ILE A 50 2.62 -6.56 -8.96
C ILE A 50 3.67 -7.35 -8.21
N LYS A 51 4.81 -6.72 -7.95
CA LYS A 51 5.83 -7.22 -7.06
C LYS A 51 5.82 -6.38 -5.79
N VAL A 52 5.38 -6.97 -4.68
CA VAL A 52 5.49 -6.33 -3.36
C VAL A 52 6.92 -6.56 -2.86
N ASN A 53 7.65 -5.47 -2.62
CA ASN A 53 9.03 -5.49 -2.16
C ASN A 53 9.09 -5.56 -0.63
N THR A 54 8.28 -4.73 0.04
CA THR A 54 8.15 -4.73 1.50
C THR A 54 6.70 -4.45 1.91
N ALA A 55 6.36 -4.91 3.11
CA ALA A 55 5.09 -4.63 3.75
C ALA A 55 5.32 -4.42 5.25
N SER A 56 4.81 -3.32 5.78
CA SER A 56 4.90 -2.98 7.21
C SER A 56 3.53 -2.60 7.75
N LEU A 57 3.30 -2.91 9.02
CA LEU A 57 2.15 -2.43 9.76
C LEU A 57 2.48 -1.03 10.28
N CYS A 58 1.69 -0.03 9.90
CA CYS A 58 1.82 1.31 10.48
C CYS A 58 1.30 1.24 11.92
N VAL A 59 2.22 1.11 12.86
CA VAL A 59 1.94 1.29 14.28
C VAL A 59 1.94 2.79 14.56
N PRO A 60 0.92 3.35 15.23
CA PRO A 60 1.01 4.71 15.71
C PRO A 60 2.19 4.77 16.70
N GLU A 61 3.23 5.51 16.36
CA GLU A 61 4.13 6.05 17.39
C GLU A 61 3.27 6.92 18.32
N ASP A 62 3.57 6.91 19.61
CA ASP A 62 2.83 7.61 20.69
C ASP A 62 2.74 9.15 20.54
N SER A 63 3.04 9.68 19.36
CA SER A 63 3.16 11.10 19.01
C SER A 63 1.85 11.63 18.44
N ARG A 64 0.90 11.90 19.35
CA ARG A 64 -0.24 12.78 19.06
C ARG A 64 0.28 14.22 18.92
N TYR A 65 0.33 14.74 17.69
CA TYR A 65 0.52 16.18 17.48
C TYR A 65 -0.81 16.89 17.70
N ILE A 66 -0.86 17.80 18.68
CA ILE A 66 -1.99 18.71 18.87
C ILE A 66 -1.91 19.73 17.74
N LEU A 67 -2.91 19.74 16.86
CA LEU A 67 -3.10 20.81 15.90
C LEU A 67 -3.78 21.98 16.63
N GLU A 68 -3.03 23.03 16.95
CA GLU A 68 -3.65 24.29 17.37
C GLU A 68 -4.33 24.95 16.16
N GLN A 69 -5.63 25.16 16.24
CA GLN A 69 -6.36 26.04 15.34
C GLN A 69 -6.25 27.47 15.87
N LYS A 70 -5.76 28.39 15.04
CA LYS A 70 -5.70 29.83 15.33
C LYS A 70 -6.90 30.55 14.73
#